data_AF-A0A7Y5HA84-F1
#
_entry.id   AF-A0A7Y5HA84-F1
#
_cell.length_a   1.000
_cell.length_b   1.000
_cell.length_c   1.000
_cell.angle_alpha   90.00
_cell.angle_beta   90.00
_cell.angle_gamma   90.00
#
_symmetry.space_group_name_H-M   'P 1'
#
loop_
_entity.id
_entity.type
_entity.pdbx_description
1 polymer ?
#
loop_
_entity_poly.entity_id
_entity_poly.type
_entity_poly.pdbx_seq_one_letter_code
_entity_poly.pdbx_strand_id
1 'polypeptide(L)'
;MKPLGDFVDAFRAHLAAAAALPVWELATLLTLPLLLLHAGEEWYFKVLLVLLCVPALLLPGLRSRSTLWLAVSVVLLFGYFNRWYSMDNHKFLTGYWALGLYCAALSKDPAAGIRVQARWLIGLCFLFATVWKLITPDYLDARHFEVALLSDSRFEGVAATAGGMSRQDLRANRESVTRLASWNGTEEKVTLRKNDRVRRIAVLLTWWTLAIEGGIAVAFLVPAGWAPARLRHPALLVFLFTTYAIAHVVGYGWLLAIMGVVLTPDDRPRTRVLYFAAMACLYLFMIPDAFRA
;
A
#
# COMPACT_ATOMS: atom_id res chain seq x y z
N MET A 1 2.43 29.56 -24.60
CA MET A 1 2.10 29.35 -23.17
C MET A 1 0.60 29.18 -22.89
N LYS A 2 -0.33 29.72 -23.70
CA LYS A 2 -1.79 29.48 -23.59
C LYS A 2 -2.22 27.99 -23.46
N PRO A 3 -1.66 27.02 -24.22
CA PRO A 3 -2.11 25.62 -24.14
C PRO A 3 -1.80 24.90 -22.82
N LEU A 4 -0.81 25.37 -22.04
CA LEU A 4 -0.51 24.77 -20.74
C LEU A 4 -1.53 25.20 -19.68
N GLY A 5 -2.01 26.45 -19.73
CA GLY A 5 -3.04 26.95 -18.83
C GLY A 5 -4.35 26.19 -19.01
N ASP A 6 -4.81 26.08 -20.26
CA ASP A 6 -6.06 25.39 -20.62
C ASP A 6 -6.04 23.91 -20.17
N PHE A 7 -4.89 23.24 -20.31
CA PHE A 7 -4.71 21.87 -19.85
C PHE A 7 -4.80 21.74 -18.33
N VAL A 8 -4.12 22.63 -17.58
CA VAL A 8 -4.12 22.60 -16.10
C VAL A 8 -5.54 22.84 -15.56
N ASP A 9 -6.27 23.77 -16.14
CA ASP A 9 -7.64 24.08 -15.72
C ASP A 9 -8.60 22.93 -16.04
N ALA A 10 -8.48 22.33 -17.23
CA ALA A 10 -9.22 21.12 -17.58
C ALA A 10 -8.90 19.96 -16.63
N PHE A 11 -7.63 19.71 -16.33
CA PHE A 11 -7.23 18.65 -15.42
C PHE A 11 -7.79 18.86 -14.01
N ARG A 12 -7.73 20.09 -13.47
CA ARG A 12 -8.33 20.45 -12.19
C ARG A 12 -9.84 20.20 -12.17
N ALA A 13 -10.54 20.56 -13.25
CA ALA A 13 -11.98 20.34 -13.38
C ALA A 13 -12.33 18.85 -13.37
N HIS A 14 -11.60 18.01 -14.11
CA HIS A 14 -11.80 16.56 -14.11
C HIS A 14 -11.50 15.93 -12.75
N LEU A 15 -10.45 16.40 -12.06
CA LEU A 15 -10.10 15.89 -10.74
C LEU A 15 -11.16 16.27 -9.70
N ALA A 16 -11.72 17.48 -9.78
CA ALA A 16 -12.82 17.91 -8.93
C ALA A 16 -14.09 17.10 -9.21
N ALA A 17 -14.41 16.85 -10.49
CA ALA A 17 -15.54 16.01 -10.88
C ALA A 17 -15.38 14.57 -10.39
N ALA A 18 -14.19 13.98 -10.52
CA ALA A 18 -13.88 12.66 -9.98
C ALA A 18 -14.01 12.64 -8.45
N ALA A 19 -13.51 13.66 -7.74
CA ALA A 19 -13.65 13.76 -6.29
C ALA A 19 -15.11 13.88 -5.83
N ALA A 20 -16.02 14.35 -6.68
CA ALA A 20 -17.45 14.49 -6.40
C ALA A 20 -18.26 13.21 -6.66
N LEU A 21 -17.66 12.17 -7.25
CA LEU A 21 -18.36 10.91 -7.50
C LEU A 21 -18.86 10.26 -6.20
N PRO A 22 -19.98 9.49 -6.26
CA PRO A 22 -20.46 8.72 -5.13
C PRO A 22 -19.40 7.75 -4.60
N VAL A 23 -19.37 7.54 -3.28
CA VAL A 23 -18.33 6.73 -2.63
C VAL A 23 -18.28 5.30 -3.14
N TRP A 24 -19.43 4.69 -3.40
CA TRP A 24 -19.48 3.34 -3.99
C TRP A 24 -18.82 3.30 -5.37
N GLU A 25 -19.10 4.30 -6.21
CA GLU A 25 -18.53 4.39 -7.54
C GLU A 25 -17.02 4.62 -7.49
N LEU A 26 -16.54 5.50 -6.60
CA LEU A 26 -15.11 5.68 -6.37
C LEU A 26 -14.42 4.40 -5.88
N ALA A 27 -14.99 3.73 -4.89
CA ALA A 27 -14.43 2.50 -4.33
C ALA A 27 -14.25 1.45 -5.43
N THR A 28 -15.30 1.19 -6.21
CA THR A 28 -15.30 0.17 -7.25
C THR A 28 -14.41 0.55 -8.43
N LEU A 29 -14.51 1.79 -8.93
CA LEU A 29 -13.76 2.27 -10.09
C LEU A 29 -12.24 2.33 -9.83
N LEU A 30 -11.82 2.70 -8.61
CA LEU A 30 -10.39 2.72 -8.26
C LEU A 30 -9.84 1.33 -7.93
N THR A 31 -10.70 0.40 -7.48
CA THR A 31 -10.29 -0.97 -7.15
C THR A 31 -9.99 -1.79 -8.41
N LEU A 32 -10.74 -1.60 -9.50
CA LEU A 32 -10.54 -2.40 -10.72
C LEU A 32 -9.13 -2.23 -11.32
N PRO A 33 -8.59 -1.01 -11.53
CA PRO A 33 -7.21 -0.81 -11.97
C PRO A 33 -6.19 -1.35 -10.97
N LEU A 34 -6.43 -1.17 -9.66
CA LEU A 34 -5.58 -1.75 -8.62
C LEU A 34 -5.45 -3.27 -8.81
N LEU A 35 -6.57 -3.97 -9.04
CA LEU A 35 -6.56 -5.42 -9.23
C LEU A 35 -5.83 -5.83 -10.51
N LEU A 36 -6.08 -5.13 -11.62
CA LEU A 36 -5.43 -5.41 -12.90
C LEU A 36 -3.92 -5.21 -12.85
N LEU A 37 -3.45 -4.21 -12.10
CA LEU A 37 -2.04 -3.83 -12.07
C LEU A 37 -1.25 -4.52 -10.96
N HIS A 38 -1.89 -4.84 -9.82
CA HIS A 38 -1.17 -5.21 -8.59
C HIS A 38 -1.67 -6.44 -7.86
N ALA A 39 -2.74 -7.13 -8.31
CA ALA A 39 -3.31 -8.24 -7.54
C ALA A 39 -2.39 -9.47 -7.42
N GLY A 40 -1.59 -9.79 -8.43
CA GLY A 40 -0.71 -10.97 -8.41
C GLY A 40 0.13 -11.06 -9.67
N GLU A 41 1.17 -11.89 -9.65
CA GLU A 41 2.12 -12.03 -10.77
C GLU A 41 1.80 -13.22 -11.69
N GLU A 42 1.15 -14.25 -11.14
CA GLU A 42 0.86 -15.49 -11.85
C GLU A 42 -0.17 -15.30 -12.97
N TRP A 43 0.11 -15.90 -14.13
CA TRP A 43 -0.69 -15.70 -15.33
C TRP A 43 -2.14 -16.19 -15.16
N TYR A 44 -2.37 -17.31 -14.48
CA TYR A 44 -3.69 -17.92 -14.39
C TYR A 44 -4.64 -17.11 -13.51
N PHE A 45 -4.14 -16.51 -12.41
CA PHE A 45 -4.93 -15.54 -11.63
C PHE A 45 -5.17 -14.25 -12.41
N LYS A 46 -4.15 -13.74 -13.12
CA LYS A 46 -4.27 -12.53 -13.94
C LYS A 46 -5.34 -12.67 -15.02
N VAL A 47 -5.39 -13.80 -15.74
CA VAL A 47 -6.39 -14.04 -16.78
C VAL A 47 -7.80 -13.95 -16.20
N LEU A 48 -8.07 -14.63 -15.08
CA LEU A 48 -9.38 -14.57 -14.43
C LEU A 48 -9.73 -13.16 -13.95
N LEU A 49 -8.77 -12.44 -13.36
CA LEU A 49 -8.99 -11.06 -12.94
C LEU A 49 -9.24 -10.12 -14.12
N VAL A 50 -8.55 -10.29 -15.25
CA VAL A 50 -8.78 -9.52 -16.47
C VAL A 50 -10.18 -9.76 -17.00
N LEU A 51 -10.61 -11.03 -17.08
CA LEU A 51 -11.95 -11.42 -17.54
C LEU A 51 -13.06 -10.86 -16.65
N LEU A 52 -12.81 -10.66 -15.35
CA LEU A 52 -13.77 -10.06 -14.43
C LEU A 52 -13.71 -8.52 -14.42
N CYS A 53 -12.51 -7.94 -14.39
CA CYS A 53 -12.31 -6.52 -14.13
C CYS A 53 -12.47 -5.65 -15.39
N VAL A 54 -12.05 -6.11 -16.56
CA VAL A 54 -12.17 -5.32 -17.81
C VAL A 54 -13.64 -5.09 -18.18
N PRO A 55 -14.52 -6.12 -18.19
CA PRO A 55 -15.94 -5.88 -18.40
C PRO A 55 -16.55 -4.96 -17.35
N ALA A 56 -16.14 -5.06 -16.08
CA ALA A 56 -16.62 -4.19 -15.02
C ALA A 56 -16.15 -2.73 -15.15
N LEU A 57 -14.99 -2.48 -15.76
CA LEU A 57 -14.55 -1.13 -16.12
C LEU A 57 -15.44 -0.55 -17.22
N LEU A 58 -15.71 -1.34 -18.27
CA LEU A 58 -16.46 -0.91 -19.45
C LEU A 58 -17.98 -0.81 -19.19
N LEU A 59 -18.51 -1.64 -18.30
CA LEU A 59 -19.94 -1.77 -18.03
C LEU A 59 -20.24 -1.42 -16.57
N PRO A 60 -20.67 -0.17 -16.27
CA PRO A 60 -20.95 0.28 -14.91
C PRO A 60 -21.94 -0.61 -14.14
N GLY A 61 -22.91 -1.20 -14.84
CA GLY A 61 -23.89 -2.11 -14.24
C GLY A 61 -23.29 -3.36 -13.60
N LEU A 62 -22.10 -3.80 -14.03
CA LEU A 62 -21.41 -4.94 -13.42
C LEU A 62 -20.76 -4.57 -12.08
N ARG A 63 -20.28 -3.33 -11.91
CA ARG A 63 -19.64 -2.87 -10.65
C ARG A 63 -20.58 -2.90 -9.46
N SER A 64 -21.88 -2.80 -9.71
CA SER A 64 -22.92 -2.86 -8.68
C SER A 64 -23.37 -4.29 -8.36
N ARG A 65 -22.89 -5.32 -9.08
CA ARG A 65 -23.27 -6.72 -8.82
C ARG A 65 -22.41 -7.30 -7.70
N SER A 66 -23.04 -7.80 -6.64
CA SER A 66 -22.35 -8.51 -5.56
C SER A 66 -21.61 -9.76 -6.06
N THR A 67 -22.19 -10.47 -7.03
CA THR A 67 -21.58 -11.68 -7.62
C THR A 67 -20.21 -11.43 -8.26
N LEU A 68 -20.01 -10.25 -8.86
CA LEU A 68 -18.70 -9.84 -9.38
C LEU A 68 -17.67 -9.80 -8.25
N TRP A 69 -17.98 -9.09 -7.16
CA TRP A 69 -17.05 -8.91 -6.05
C TRP A 69 -16.79 -10.21 -5.28
N LEU A 70 -17.79 -11.11 -5.20
CA LEU A 70 -17.60 -12.44 -4.67
C LEU A 70 -16.63 -13.25 -5.54
N ALA A 71 -16.84 -13.27 -6.86
CA ALA A 71 -15.96 -13.98 -7.79
C ALA A 71 -14.53 -13.44 -7.71
N VAL A 72 -14.36 -12.11 -7.71
CA VAL A 72 -13.05 -11.46 -7.53
C VAL A 72 -12.41 -11.88 -6.20
N SER A 73 -13.14 -11.82 -5.09
CA SER A 73 -12.62 -12.21 -3.78
C SER A 73 -12.19 -13.67 -3.73
N VAL A 74 -12.98 -14.59 -4.29
CA VAL A 74 -12.64 -16.02 -4.37
C VAL A 74 -11.37 -16.23 -5.19
N VAL A 75 -11.25 -15.60 -6.36
CA VAL A 75 -10.06 -15.70 -7.21
C VAL A 75 -8.81 -15.20 -6.46
N LEU A 76 -8.91 -14.07 -5.76
CA LEU A 76 -7.80 -13.51 -4.99
C LEU A 76 -7.41 -14.42 -3.82
N LEU A 77 -8.36 -14.77 -2.94
CA LEU A 77 -8.08 -15.52 -1.72
C LEU A 77 -7.61 -16.95 -2.01
N PHE A 78 -8.24 -17.63 -2.97
CA PHE A 78 -7.78 -18.94 -3.42
C PHE A 78 -6.37 -18.84 -4.00
N GLY A 79 -6.10 -17.78 -4.77
CA GLY A 79 -4.79 -17.61 -5.36
C GLY A 79 -3.67 -17.32 -4.36
N TYR A 80 -3.99 -16.58 -3.30
CA TYR A 80 -3.05 -16.31 -2.22
C TYR A 80 -2.84 -17.52 -1.32
N PHE A 81 -3.88 -18.33 -1.08
CA PHE A 81 -3.78 -19.51 -0.22
C PHE A 81 -2.73 -20.51 -0.69
N ASN A 82 -2.64 -20.74 -2.01
CA ASN A 82 -1.66 -21.67 -2.58
C ASN A 82 -0.20 -21.21 -2.44
N ARG A 83 0.03 -19.96 -2.02
CA ARG A 83 1.36 -19.36 -1.82
C ARG A 83 1.47 -18.58 -0.52
N TRP A 84 0.68 -18.96 0.48
CA TRP A 84 0.51 -18.16 1.70
C TRP A 84 1.85 -17.86 2.41
N TYR A 85 2.81 -18.79 2.34
CA TYR A 85 4.12 -18.67 3.00
C TYR A 85 5.07 -17.65 2.33
N SER A 86 4.86 -17.32 1.06
CA SER A 86 5.71 -16.39 0.30
C SER A 86 4.96 -15.11 -0.09
N MET A 87 3.69 -14.98 0.30
CA MET A 87 2.84 -13.88 -0.13
C MET A 87 2.95 -12.71 0.84
N ASP A 88 3.12 -11.52 0.30
CA ASP A 88 3.10 -10.31 1.12
C ASP A 88 1.74 -10.11 1.78
N ASN A 89 1.74 -9.72 3.07
CA ASN A 89 0.53 -9.54 3.88
C ASN A 89 -0.53 -8.61 3.23
N HIS A 90 -0.09 -7.60 2.48
CA HIS A 90 -1.00 -6.65 1.84
C HIS A 90 -1.83 -7.27 0.71
N LYS A 91 -1.43 -8.42 0.17
CA LYS A 91 -2.22 -9.16 -0.83
C LYS A 91 -3.48 -9.73 -0.19
N PHE A 92 -3.37 -10.33 1.00
CA PHE A 92 -4.53 -10.77 1.77
C PHE A 92 -5.47 -9.60 2.09
N LEU A 93 -4.93 -8.42 2.40
CA LEU A 93 -5.74 -7.21 2.59
C LEU A 93 -6.54 -6.84 1.34
N THR A 94 -5.96 -6.97 0.14
CA THR A 94 -6.68 -6.78 -1.13
C THR A 94 -7.83 -7.80 -1.28
N GLY A 95 -7.60 -9.05 -0.91
CA GLY A 95 -8.65 -10.09 -0.90
C GLY A 95 -9.79 -9.76 0.07
N TYR A 96 -9.46 -9.31 1.28
CA TYR A 96 -10.44 -8.86 2.27
C TYR A 96 -11.17 -7.58 1.84
N TRP A 97 -10.50 -6.67 1.14
CA TRP A 97 -11.12 -5.49 0.56
C TRP A 97 -12.17 -5.87 -0.50
N ALA A 98 -11.84 -6.79 -1.41
CA ALA A 98 -12.80 -7.31 -2.38
C ALA A 98 -13.98 -8.04 -1.71
N LEU A 99 -13.73 -8.78 -0.63
CA LEU A 99 -14.79 -9.37 0.20
C LEU A 99 -15.66 -8.29 0.86
N GLY A 100 -15.04 -7.22 1.34
CA GLY A 100 -15.73 -6.05 1.88
C GLY A 100 -16.65 -5.37 0.87
N LEU A 101 -16.22 -5.26 -0.39
CA LEU A 101 -17.06 -4.79 -1.50
C LEU A 101 -18.24 -5.74 -1.76
N TYR A 102 -18.02 -7.05 -1.74
CA TYR A 102 -19.11 -8.03 -1.83
C TYR A 102 -20.14 -7.84 -0.71
N CYS A 103 -19.70 -7.81 0.55
CA CYS A 103 -20.59 -7.63 1.68
C CYS A 103 -21.32 -6.28 1.64
N ALA A 104 -20.65 -5.20 1.24
CA ALA A 104 -21.26 -3.89 1.08
C ALA A 104 -22.32 -3.89 -0.03
N ALA A 105 -22.07 -4.55 -1.16
CA ALA A 105 -23.02 -4.67 -2.26
C ALA A 105 -24.30 -5.46 -1.90
N LEU A 106 -24.28 -6.28 -0.85
CA LEU A 106 -25.47 -6.96 -0.32
C LEU A 106 -26.32 -6.07 0.61
N SER A 107 -25.75 -4.95 1.08
CA SER A 107 -26.42 -4.07 2.03
C SER A 107 -27.36 -3.08 1.32
N LYS A 108 -28.33 -2.53 2.07
CA LYS A 108 -29.21 -1.47 1.59
C LYS A 108 -28.47 -0.15 1.31
N ASP A 109 -27.35 0.08 1.98
CA ASP A 109 -26.47 1.23 1.80
C ASP A 109 -25.01 0.77 1.61
N PRO A 110 -24.64 0.42 0.37
CA PRO A 110 -23.29 -0.03 0.06
C PRO A 110 -22.21 1.01 0.40
N ALA A 111 -22.54 2.30 0.35
CA ALA A 111 -21.60 3.37 0.67
C ALA A 111 -21.28 3.40 2.17
N ALA A 112 -22.28 3.30 3.05
CA ALA A 112 -22.05 3.16 4.47
C ALA A 112 -21.31 1.86 4.81
N GLY A 113 -21.73 0.74 4.19
CA GLY A 113 -21.10 -0.57 4.38
C GLY A 113 -19.60 -0.54 4.08
N ILE A 114 -19.21 0.00 2.92
CA ILE A 114 -17.80 0.02 2.53
C ILE A 114 -16.97 1.01 3.37
N ARG A 115 -17.55 2.09 3.87
CA ARG A 115 -16.88 2.98 4.85
C ARG A 115 -16.56 2.25 6.15
N VAL A 116 -17.49 1.46 6.67
CA VAL A 116 -17.25 0.64 7.87
C VAL A 116 -16.11 -0.35 7.62
N GLN A 117 -16.15 -1.05 6.48
CA GLN A 117 -15.11 -2.02 6.13
C GLN A 117 -13.74 -1.37 5.95
N ALA A 118 -13.65 -0.26 5.22
CA ALA A 118 -12.40 0.50 5.04
C ALA A 118 -11.77 0.90 6.38
N ARG A 119 -12.60 1.38 7.33
CA ARG A 119 -12.11 1.79 8.66
C ARG A 119 -11.51 0.61 9.41
N TRP A 120 -12.21 -0.52 9.46
CA TRP A 120 -11.76 -1.70 10.18
C TRP A 120 -10.55 -2.35 9.52
N LEU A 121 -10.53 -2.46 8.19
CA LEU A 121 -9.40 -3.03 7.46
C LEU A 121 -8.12 -2.23 7.67
N ILE A 122 -8.17 -0.90 7.60
CA ILE A 122 -7.03 -0.05 7.95
C ILE A 122 -6.66 -0.27 9.43
N GLY A 123 -7.60 -0.03 10.35
CA GLY A 123 -7.31 -0.06 11.78
C GLY A 123 -6.72 -1.38 12.26
N LEU A 124 -7.30 -2.51 11.84
CA LEU A 124 -6.84 -3.85 12.23
C LEU A 124 -5.53 -4.23 11.54
N CYS A 125 -5.34 -3.89 10.25
CA CYS A 125 -4.09 -4.18 9.55
C CYS A 125 -2.91 -3.48 10.23
N PHE A 126 -3.06 -2.20 10.55
CA PHE A 126 -2.03 -1.43 11.26
C PHE A 126 -1.85 -1.88 12.71
N LEU A 127 -2.93 -2.26 13.41
CA LEU A 127 -2.83 -2.82 14.76
C LEU A 127 -2.00 -4.11 14.76
N PHE A 128 -2.33 -5.06 13.90
CA PHE A 128 -1.62 -6.34 13.83
C PHE A 128 -0.16 -6.14 13.38
N ALA A 129 0.09 -5.24 12.44
CA ALA A 129 1.46 -4.88 12.05
C ALA A 129 2.25 -4.28 13.23
N THR A 130 1.64 -3.40 14.02
CA THR A 130 2.25 -2.79 15.21
C THR A 130 2.52 -3.83 16.29
N VAL A 131 1.52 -4.68 16.62
CA VAL A 131 1.66 -5.73 17.64
C VAL A 131 2.75 -6.71 17.26
N TRP A 132 2.78 -7.17 16.01
CA TRP A 132 3.83 -8.09 15.52
C TRP A 132 5.23 -7.49 15.69
N LYS A 133 5.41 -6.20 15.41
CA LYS A 133 6.67 -5.48 15.61
C LYS A 133 7.05 -5.38 17.08
N LEU A 134 6.09 -5.10 17.97
CA LEU A 134 6.31 -5.01 19.41
C LEU A 134 6.73 -6.34 20.04
N ILE A 135 6.23 -7.47 19.53
CA ILE A 135 6.57 -8.79 20.06
C ILE A 135 7.77 -9.44 19.37
N THR A 136 8.40 -8.76 18.40
CA THR A 136 9.56 -9.27 17.66
C THR A 136 10.84 -8.57 18.12
N PRO A 137 11.71 -9.22 18.93
CA PRO A 137 12.92 -8.60 19.49
C PRO A 137 13.85 -8.01 18.41
N ASP A 138 14.04 -8.74 17.31
CA ASP A 138 14.87 -8.35 16.15
C ASP A 138 14.32 -7.12 15.41
N TYR A 139 13.04 -6.79 15.60
CA TYR A 139 12.47 -5.55 15.10
C TYR A 139 12.82 -4.41 16.04
N LEU A 140 12.60 -4.58 17.35
CA LEU A 140 12.81 -3.54 18.36
C LEU A 140 14.27 -3.09 18.49
N ASP A 141 15.22 -4.00 18.27
CA ASP A 141 16.64 -3.66 18.22
C ASP A 141 17.11 -3.20 16.83
N ALA A 142 16.20 -2.88 15.92
CA ALA A 142 16.44 -2.37 14.58
C ALA A 142 17.21 -3.29 13.61
N ARG A 143 17.49 -4.55 13.97
CA ARG A 143 18.16 -5.49 13.06
C ARG A 143 17.36 -5.73 11.79
N HIS A 144 16.02 -5.75 11.90
CA HIS A 144 15.15 -5.89 10.73
C HIS A 144 15.42 -4.83 9.65
N PHE A 145 15.41 -3.54 10.03
CA PHE A 145 15.69 -2.45 9.09
C PHE A 145 17.16 -2.35 8.71
N GLU A 146 18.09 -2.73 9.59
CA GLU A 146 19.52 -2.78 9.25
C GLU A 146 19.77 -3.79 8.14
N VAL A 147 19.21 -5.00 8.24
CA VAL A 147 19.29 -6.01 7.16
C VAL A 147 18.60 -5.47 5.90
N ALA A 148 17.39 -4.92 6.01
CA ALA A 148 16.66 -4.38 4.86
C ALA A 148 17.45 -3.30 4.12
N LEU A 149 18.03 -2.32 4.82
CA LEU A 149 18.89 -1.28 4.24
C LEU A 149 20.12 -1.85 3.51
N LEU A 150 20.65 -2.97 4.00
CA LEU A 150 21.89 -3.55 3.49
C LEU A 150 21.69 -4.54 2.35
N SER A 151 20.52 -5.18 2.23
CA SER A 151 20.29 -6.24 1.25
C SER A 151 19.10 -6.01 0.31
N ASP A 152 18.08 -5.25 0.71
CA ASP A 152 16.86 -5.05 -0.08
C ASP A 152 17.04 -3.93 -1.13
N SER A 153 16.63 -4.20 -2.37
CA SER A 153 16.74 -3.24 -3.47
C SER A 153 15.90 -1.98 -3.28
N ARG A 154 14.77 -2.08 -2.56
CA ARG A 154 13.87 -0.96 -2.30
C ARG A 154 14.53 0.09 -1.42
N PHE A 155 15.44 -0.33 -0.53
CA PHE A 155 16.13 0.56 0.40
C PHE A 155 17.48 1.06 -0.10
N GLU A 156 17.93 0.59 -1.27
CA GLU A 156 19.27 0.89 -1.82
C GLU A 156 19.51 2.40 -1.96
N GLY A 157 18.51 3.15 -2.43
CA GLY A 157 18.62 4.61 -2.58
C GLY A 157 18.94 5.30 -1.25
N VAL A 158 18.21 4.95 -0.19
CA VAL A 158 18.43 5.52 1.15
C VAL A 158 19.74 5.05 1.76
N ALA A 159 20.08 3.77 1.62
CA ALA A 159 21.33 3.21 2.15
C ALA A 159 22.56 3.82 1.45
N ALA A 160 22.50 4.07 0.15
CA ALA A 160 23.59 4.69 -0.59
C ALA A 160 23.71 6.19 -0.29
N THR A 161 22.61 6.94 -0.36
CA THR A 161 22.62 8.41 -0.24
C THR A 161 22.75 8.88 1.21
N ALA A 162 21.82 8.49 2.08
CA ALA A 162 21.80 8.89 3.48
C ALA A 162 22.71 8.00 4.35
N GLY A 163 22.74 6.70 4.06
CA GLY A 163 23.58 5.73 4.77
C GLY A 163 25.06 5.77 4.38
N GLY A 164 25.40 6.39 3.25
CA GLY A 164 26.79 6.48 2.77
C GLY A 164 27.41 5.13 2.40
N MET A 165 26.59 4.14 2.04
CA MET A 165 27.07 2.85 1.54
C MET A 165 27.46 2.95 0.07
N SER A 166 28.54 2.26 -0.33
CA SER A 166 28.81 2.10 -1.76
C SER A 166 27.77 1.16 -2.39
N ARG A 167 27.34 1.44 -3.62
CA ARG A 167 26.43 0.53 -4.36
C ARG A 167 27.08 -0.84 -4.59
N GLN A 168 28.41 -0.90 -4.67
CA GLN A 168 29.15 -2.16 -4.77
C GLN A 168 28.99 -3.01 -3.50
N ASP A 169 29.08 -2.40 -2.31
CA ASP A 169 28.89 -3.12 -1.05
C ASP A 169 27.45 -3.60 -0.88
N LEU A 170 26.46 -2.78 -1.27
CA LEU A 170 25.04 -3.18 -1.23
C LEU A 170 24.76 -4.36 -2.18
N ARG A 171 25.35 -4.37 -3.38
CA ARG A 171 25.25 -5.51 -4.31
C ARG A 171 25.90 -6.76 -3.72
N ALA A 172 27.11 -6.65 -3.16
CA ALA A 172 27.82 -7.77 -2.54
C ALA A 172 27.06 -8.35 -1.33
N ASN A 173 26.43 -7.49 -0.53
CA ASN A 173 25.54 -7.91 0.56
C ASN A 173 24.34 -8.69 0.03
N ARG A 174 23.67 -8.17 -1.00
CA ARG A 174 22.50 -8.83 -1.60
C ARG A 174 22.87 -10.21 -2.17
N GLU A 175 23.97 -10.30 -2.90
CA GLU A 175 24.48 -11.59 -3.41
C GLU A 175 24.76 -12.58 -2.28
N SER A 176 25.32 -12.10 -1.16
CA SER A 176 25.59 -12.94 0.01
C SER A 176 24.30 -13.46 0.65
N VAL A 177 23.28 -12.60 0.80
CA VAL A 177 21.95 -13.02 1.30
C VAL A 177 21.28 -14.00 0.33
N THR A 178 21.39 -13.79 -0.99
CA THR A 178 20.86 -14.72 -1.99
C THR A 178 21.51 -16.10 -1.90
N ARG A 179 22.83 -16.16 -1.69
CA ARG A 179 23.53 -17.45 -1.48
C ARG A 179 23.06 -18.15 -0.21
N LEU A 180 22.91 -17.40 0.89
CA LEU A 180 22.37 -17.93 2.16
C LEU A 180 20.94 -18.48 2.01
N ALA A 181 20.10 -17.83 1.20
CA ALA A 181 18.72 -18.23 0.99
C ALA A 181 18.54 -19.31 -0.10
N SER A 182 19.58 -19.63 -0.87
CA SER A 182 19.50 -20.63 -1.93
C SER A 182 19.32 -22.04 -1.36
N TRP A 183 18.41 -22.83 -1.96
CA TRP A 183 18.11 -24.19 -1.52
C TRP A 183 19.32 -25.13 -1.52
N ASN A 184 20.28 -24.88 -2.41
CA ASN A 184 21.53 -25.62 -2.53
C ASN A 184 22.74 -24.88 -1.91
N GLY A 185 22.49 -23.83 -1.12
CA GLY A 185 23.53 -23.06 -0.45
C GLY A 185 24.20 -23.88 0.65
N THR A 186 25.52 -23.80 0.74
CA THR A 186 26.32 -24.39 1.83
C THR A 186 26.60 -23.39 2.96
N GLU A 187 26.21 -22.13 2.78
CA GLU A 187 26.44 -21.06 3.74
C GLU A 187 25.39 -21.14 4.86
N GLU A 188 25.82 -21.26 6.11
CA GLU A 188 24.91 -21.18 7.28
C GLU A 188 24.79 -19.75 7.81
N LYS A 189 25.75 -18.88 7.48
CA LYS A 189 25.82 -17.51 7.97
C LYS A 189 26.58 -16.62 6.99
N VAL A 190 26.14 -15.36 6.86
CA VAL A 190 26.85 -14.33 6.10
C VAL A 190 27.07 -13.08 6.95
N THR A 191 28.19 -12.39 6.69
CA THR A 191 28.49 -11.11 7.33
C THR A 191 28.26 -9.99 6.33
N LEU A 192 27.34 -9.09 6.65
CA LEU A 192 27.02 -7.94 5.80
C LEU A 192 28.00 -6.79 6.05
N ARG A 193 28.46 -6.17 4.98
CA ARG A 193 29.21 -4.91 5.01
C ARG A 193 28.28 -3.80 5.50
N LYS A 194 28.68 -3.05 6.51
CA LYS A 194 27.86 -2.03 7.15
C LYS A 194 28.68 -0.90 7.74
N ASN A 195 28.00 0.18 8.13
CA ASN A 195 28.58 1.31 8.84
C ASN A 195 27.62 1.85 9.91
N ASP A 196 28.11 2.74 10.78
CA ASP A 196 27.31 3.31 11.87
C ASP A 196 26.15 4.21 11.39
N ARG A 197 26.25 4.80 10.19
CA ARG A 197 25.20 5.64 9.63
C ARG A 197 23.97 4.81 9.27
N VAL A 198 24.16 3.68 8.61
CA VAL A 198 23.09 2.71 8.31
C VAL A 198 22.41 2.26 9.59
N ARG A 199 23.19 1.96 10.64
CA ARG A 199 22.62 1.58 11.94
C ARG A 199 21.73 2.67 12.54
N ARG A 200 22.17 3.93 12.51
CA ARG A 200 21.34 5.06 13.01
C ARG A 200 20.05 5.23 12.21
N ILE A 201 20.12 5.10 10.88
CA ILE A 201 18.94 5.16 10.02
C ILE A 201 17.99 3.99 10.33
N ALA A 202 18.52 2.78 10.51
CA ALA A 202 17.72 1.62 10.87
C ALA A 202 16.94 1.83 12.18
N VAL A 203 17.58 2.40 13.20
CA VAL A 203 16.94 2.76 14.47
C VAL A 203 15.83 3.80 14.25
N LEU A 204 16.12 4.86 13.48
CA LEU A 204 15.11 5.88 13.16
C LEU A 204 13.90 5.28 12.45
N LEU A 205 14.12 4.46 11.41
CA LEU A 205 13.05 3.81 10.65
C LEU A 205 12.23 2.87 11.53
N THR A 206 12.89 2.11 12.41
CA THR A 206 12.24 1.20 13.36
C THR A 206 11.20 1.94 14.20
N TRP A 207 11.64 3.00 14.89
CA TRP A 207 10.76 3.74 15.81
C TRP A 207 9.75 4.60 15.06
N TRP A 208 10.13 5.18 13.91
CA TRP A 208 9.21 5.91 13.06
C TRP A 208 8.07 5.01 12.58
N THR A 209 8.38 3.84 12.02
CA THR A 209 7.39 2.88 11.53
C THR A 209 6.48 2.42 12.67
N LEU A 210 7.03 2.09 13.83
CA LEU A 210 6.24 1.70 14.99
C LEU A 210 5.28 2.82 15.44
N ALA A 211 5.78 4.06 15.50
CA ALA A 211 4.98 5.22 15.92
C ALA A 211 3.86 5.53 14.92
N ILE A 212 4.16 5.58 13.62
CA ILE A 212 3.14 5.93 12.60
C ILE A 212 2.11 4.81 12.43
N GLU A 213 2.52 3.54 12.46
CA GLU A 213 1.59 2.42 12.35
C GLU A 213 0.68 2.32 13.59
N GLY A 214 1.26 2.44 14.80
CA GLY A 214 0.50 2.47 16.04
C GLY A 214 -0.46 3.66 16.10
N GLY A 215 0.00 4.84 15.66
CA GLY A 215 -0.84 6.03 15.56
C GLY A 215 -2.03 5.86 14.61
N ILE A 216 -1.82 5.24 13.44
CA ILE A 216 -2.90 4.91 12.51
C ILE A 216 -3.87 3.89 13.13
N ALA A 217 -3.37 2.83 13.74
CA ALA A 217 -4.20 1.83 14.40
C ALA A 217 -5.13 2.50 15.42
N VAL A 218 -4.58 3.33 16.31
CA VAL A 218 -5.37 4.10 17.30
C VAL A 218 -6.38 5.01 16.60
N ALA A 219 -5.96 5.84 15.65
CA ALA A 219 -6.84 6.81 15.00
C ALA A 219 -8.06 6.16 14.31
N PHE A 220 -7.89 4.98 13.72
CA PHE A 220 -8.96 4.29 12.99
C PHE A 220 -9.84 3.41 13.86
N LEU A 221 -9.31 2.84 14.95
CA LEU A 221 -10.06 1.95 15.83
C LEU A 221 -10.87 2.70 16.89
N VAL A 222 -10.44 3.88 17.35
CA VAL A 222 -11.19 4.65 18.33
C VAL A 222 -12.51 5.21 17.77
N PRO A 223 -13.53 5.45 18.63
CA PRO A 223 -14.78 6.08 18.23
C PRO A 223 -14.57 7.45 17.55
N ALA A 224 -15.47 7.81 16.62
CA ALA A 224 -15.34 9.03 15.83
C ALA A 224 -15.38 10.33 16.66
N GLY A 225 -16.01 10.31 17.84
CA GLY A 225 -16.05 11.45 18.76
C GLY A 225 -14.74 11.71 19.51
N TRP A 226 -13.78 10.79 19.48
CA TRP A 226 -12.55 10.91 20.25
C TRP A 226 -11.48 11.72 19.51
N ALA A 227 -10.62 12.42 20.25
CA ALA A 227 -9.60 13.29 19.66
C ALA A 227 -8.70 12.59 18.61
N PRO A 228 -8.22 11.34 18.80
CA PRO A 228 -7.37 10.69 17.81
C PRO A 228 -8.08 10.38 16.48
N ALA A 229 -9.41 10.28 16.46
CA ALA A 229 -10.16 10.07 15.21
C ALA A 229 -9.99 11.22 14.21
N ARG A 230 -9.65 12.42 14.69
CA ARG A 230 -9.34 13.59 13.84
C ARG A 230 -8.06 13.40 13.04
N LEU A 231 -7.17 12.50 13.46
CA LEU A 231 -5.88 12.24 12.82
C LEU A 231 -5.93 11.16 11.75
N ARG A 232 -7.09 10.52 11.48
CA ARG A 232 -7.20 9.43 10.50
C ARG A 232 -6.60 9.78 9.13
N HIS A 233 -7.04 10.87 8.53
CA HIS A 233 -6.55 11.27 7.20
C HIS A 233 -5.11 11.80 7.23
N PRO A 234 -4.74 12.73 8.14
CA PRO A 234 -3.36 13.19 8.24
C PRO A 234 -2.36 12.05 8.48
N ALA A 235 -2.63 11.16 9.44
CA ALA A 235 -1.74 10.05 9.76
C ALA A 235 -1.58 9.08 8.58
N LEU A 236 -2.69 8.72 7.91
CA LEU A 236 -2.63 7.85 6.75
C LEU A 236 -1.88 8.49 5.58
N LEU A 237 -2.11 9.78 5.29
CA LEU A 237 -1.37 10.49 4.24
C LEU A 237 0.12 10.61 4.57
N VAL A 238 0.47 10.95 5.82
CA VAL A 238 1.87 10.98 6.27
C VAL A 238 2.51 9.60 6.05
N PHE A 239 1.85 8.52 6.46
CA PHE A 239 2.34 7.17 6.20
C PHE A 239 2.56 6.90 4.71
N LEU A 240 1.58 7.25 3.85
CA LEU A 240 1.72 7.05 2.41
C LEU A 240 2.97 7.77 1.86
N PHE A 241 3.20 9.02 2.27
CA PHE A 241 4.34 9.80 1.77
C PHE A 241 5.67 9.37 2.37
N THR A 242 5.76 9.18 3.69
CA THR A 242 7.05 8.89 4.34
C THR A 242 7.48 7.45 4.13
N THR A 243 6.54 6.50 4.16
CA THR A 243 6.87 5.08 4.08
C THR A 243 7.16 4.68 2.63
N TYR A 244 6.30 5.07 1.69
CA TYR A 244 6.47 4.67 0.29
C TYR A 244 7.44 5.53 -0.51
N ALA A 245 7.91 6.66 0.02
CA ALA A 245 9.10 7.30 -0.52
C ALA A 245 10.36 6.44 -0.33
N ILE A 246 10.39 5.63 0.74
CA ILE A 246 11.52 4.79 1.12
C ILE A 246 11.34 3.36 0.62
N ALA A 247 10.25 2.70 0.99
CA ALA A 247 10.00 1.29 0.68
C ALA A 247 8.86 1.18 -0.33
N HIS A 248 9.18 1.11 -1.62
CA HIS A 248 8.18 1.23 -2.68
C HIS A 248 7.29 -0.02 -2.74
N VAL A 249 6.02 0.13 -2.34
CA VAL A 249 4.99 -0.93 -2.44
C VAL A 249 3.70 -0.30 -2.95
N VAL A 250 3.66 -0.03 -4.26
CA VAL A 250 2.60 0.76 -4.90
C VAL A 250 1.22 0.14 -4.72
N GLY A 251 1.08 -1.18 -4.90
CA GLY A 251 -0.20 -1.86 -4.73
C GLY A 251 -0.81 -1.65 -3.34
N TYR A 252 -0.01 -1.75 -2.28
CA TYR A 252 -0.49 -1.54 -0.91
C TYR A 252 -0.82 -0.06 -0.66
N GLY A 253 0.04 0.86 -1.09
CA GLY A 253 -0.22 2.30 -0.96
C GLY A 253 -1.48 2.74 -1.71
N TRP A 254 -1.71 2.22 -2.91
CA TRP A 254 -2.91 2.48 -3.70
C TRP A 254 -4.14 1.96 -2.95
N LEU A 255 -4.13 0.71 -2.46
CA LEU A 255 -5.23 0.15 -1.68
C LEU A 255 -5.58 1.00 -0.45
N LEU A 256 -4.58 1.43 0.32
CA LEU A 256 -4.78 2.34 1.45
C LEU A 256 -5.37 3.69 1.03
N ALA A 257 -4.92 4.24 -0.10
CA ALA A 257 -5.46 5.48 -0.63
C ALA A 257 -6.92 5.34 -1.09
N ILE A 258 -7.33 4.20 -1.67
CA ILE A 258 -8.75 3.93 -2.00
C ILE A 258 -9.59 3.97 -0.72
N MET A 259 -9.17 3.25 0.31
CA MET A 259 -9.87 3.23 1.59
C MET A 259 -9.90 4.62 2.23
N GLY A 260 -8.83 5.41 2.09
CA GLY A 260 -8.77 6.81 2.50
C GLY A 260 -9.78 7.71 1.77
N VAL A 261 -9.90 7.58 0.44
CA VAL A 261 -10.91 8.27 -0.38
C VAL A 261 -12.31 7.90 0.09
N VAL A 262 -12.57 6.60 0.27
CA VAL A 262 -13.86 6.07 0.72
C VAL A 262 -14.27 6.63 2.08
N LEU A 263 -13.32 6.76 3.00
CA LEU A 263 -13.57 7.31 4.33
C LEU A 263 -13.71 8.83 4.36
N THR A 264 -13.33 9.51 3.29
CA THR A 264 -13.39 10.97 3.23
C THR A 264 -14.86 11.43 3.16
N PRO A 265 -15.31 12.26 4.10
CA PRO A 265 -16.64 12.89 4.06
C PRO A 265 -16.88 13.66 2.76
N ASP A 266 -18.14 13.73 2.33
CA ASP A 266 -18.50 14.35 1.05
C ASP A 266 -18.27 15.88 1.05
N ASP A 267 -18.28 16.50 2.23
CA ASP A 267 -17.96 17.93 2.44
C ASP A 267 -16.45 18.24 2.43
N ARG A 268 -15.58 17.24 2.23
CA ARG A 268 -14.11 17.39 2.20
C ARG A 268 -13.47 16.92 0.89
N PRO A 269 -13.86 17.47 -0.27
CA PRO A 269 -13.34 17.04 -1.57
C PRO A 269 -11.81 17.23 -1.70
N ARG A 270 -11.26 18.25 -1.02
CA ARG A 270 -9.80 18.48 -0.99
C ARG A 270 -9.03 17.28 -0.44
N THR A 271 -9.57 16.59 0.57
CA THR A 271 -8.91 15.40 1.14
C THR A 271 -8.93 14.23 0.15
N ARG A 272 -9.97 14.08 -0.67
CA ARG A 272 -9.99 13.08 -1.77
C ARG A 272 -8.91 13.40 -2.82
N VAL A 273 -8.79 14.67 -3.19
CA VAL A 273 -7.73 15.15 -4.10
C VAL A 273 -6.33 14.81 -3.55
N LEU A 274 -6.10 14.97 -2.24
CA LEU A 274 -4.82 14.58 -1.63
C LEU A 274 -4.54 13.07 -1.75
N TYR A 275 -5.55 12.21 -1.65
CA TYR A 275 -5.36 10.78 -1.89
C TYR A 275 -5.10 10.45 -3.36
N PHE A 276 -5.75 11.13 -4.30
CA PHE A 276 -5.42 10.98 -5.74
C PHE A 276 -3.99 11.43 -6.03
N ALA A 277 -3.56 12.56 -5.43
CA ALA A 277 -2.19 13.01 -5.50
C ALA A 277 -1.23 11.98 -4.87
N ALA A 278 -1.58 11.43 -3.71
CA ALA A 278 -0.79 10.37 -3.08
C ALA A 278 -0.64 9.14 -3.99
N MET A 279 -1.73 8.68 -4.63
CA MET A 279 -1.68 7.58 -5.62
C MET A 279 -0.72 7.90 -6.78
N ALA A 280 -0.77 9.11 -7.33
CA ALA A 280 0.16 9.53 -8.38
C ALA A 280 1.61 9.57 -7.87
N CYS A 281 1.84 10.09 -6.67
CA CYS A 281 3.16 10.13 -6.04
C CYS A 281 3.77 8.74 -5.83
N LEU A 282 2.96 7.71 -5.53
CA LEU A 282 3.46 6.33 -5.42
C LEU A 282 4.20 5.87 -6.69
N TYR A 283 3.71 6.28 -7.87
CA TYR A 283 4.37 5.98 -9.14
C TYR A 283 5.59 6.85 -9.39
N LEU A 284 5.55 8.13 -8.99
CA LEU A 284 6.72 9.01 -9.08
C LEU A 284 7.89 8.49 -8.24
N PHE A 285 7.60 7.87 -7.10
CA PHE A 285 8.61 7.26 -6.24
C PHE A 285 9.34 6.11 -6.93
N MET A 286 8.69 5.37 -7.83
CA MET A 286 9.31 4.28 -8.59
C MET A 286 10.32 4.74 -9.66
N ILE A 287 10.30 6.02 -10.06
CA ILE A 287 11.24 6.52 -11.08
C ILE A 287 12.67 6.36 -10.54
N PRO A 288 13.54 5.56 -11.20
CA PRO A 288 14.90 5.35 -10.71
C PRO A 288 15.67 6.66 -10.61
N ASP A 289 16.55 6.79 -9.61
CA ASP A 289 17.34 8.00 -9.39
C ASP A 289 18.17 8.41 -10.62
N ALA A 290 18.54 7.45 -11.48
CA ALA A 290 19.25 7.70 -12.74
C ALA A 290 18.47 8.57 -13.74
N PHE A 291 17.14 8.67 -13.61
CA PHE A 291 16.26 9.48 -14.45
C PHE A 291 15.79 10.77 -13.78
N ARG A 292 16.25 11.07 -12.56
CA ARG A 292 15.89 12.27 -11.79
C ARG A 292 16.93 13.39 -11.85
N ALA A 293 17.99 13.21 -12.65
CA ALA A 293 19.06 14.17 -12.87
C ALA A 293 18.79 15.07 -14.08
#